data_AF-A0A6N9CC84-F1
#
_entry.id   AF-A0A6N9CC84-F1
#
_cell.length_a   1.000
_cell.length_b   1.000
_cell.length_c   1.000
_cell.angle_alpha   90.00
_cell.angle_beta   90.00
_cell.angle_gamma   90.00
#
_symmetry.space_group_name_H-M   'P 1'
#
loop_
_entity.id
_entity.type
_entity.pdbx_description
1 polymer ?
#
loop_
_entity_poly.entity_id
_entity_poly.type
_entity_poly.pdbx_seq_one_letter_code
_entity_poly.pdbx_strand_id
1 'polypeptide(L)'
;MSDEQNDNPLGCKQTWGLISAEMLKALLDNRFLNVPSAVFLYLRLNDDEPLNYREVAGCLGFHEASVYRAVKELADAGLIKRNRRGDLSARIID
;
A
#
# COMPACT_ATOMS: atom_id res chain seq x y z
N MET A 1 15.04 -5.37 -38.55
CA MET A 1 14.48 -4.17 -37.90
C MET A 1 13.99 -4.62 -36.55
N SER A 2 14.48 -3.98 -35.49
CA SER A 2 14.38 -4.48 -34.12
C SER A 2 12.94 -4.38 -33.65
N ASP A 3 12.36 -5.52 -33.26
CA ASP A 3 11.20 -5.54 -32.40
C ASP A 3 11.61 -4.83 -31.10
N GLU A 4 11.06 -3.64 -30.85
CA GLU A 4 11.11 -3.01 -29.53
C GLU A 4 10.37 -3.94 -28.57
N GLN A 5 11.13 -4.86 -27.98
CA GLN A 5 10.75 -5.51 -26.73
C GLN A 5 10.59 -4.39 -25.72
N ASN A 6 9.34 -3.98 -25.53
CA ASN A 6 8.90 -3.11 -24.48
C ASN A 6 9.02 -3.91 -23.17
N ASP A 7 10.26 -4.05 -22.71
CA ASP A 7 10.62 -4.52 -21.38
C ASP A 7 10.08 -3.48 -20.41
N ASN A 8 8.80 -3.62 -20.05
CA ASN A 8 8.27 -3.00 -18.86
C ASN A 8 8.89 -3.79 -17.70
N PRO A 9 9.89 -3.25 -16.97
CA PRO A 9 10.63 -4.01 -15.96
C PRO A 9 9.76 -4.44 -14.76
N LEU A 10 8.49 -4.04 -14.75
CA LEU A 10 7.54 -4.29 -13.67
C LEU A 10 6.26 -5.02 -14.11
N GLY A 11 6.05 -5.30 -15.40
CA GLY A 11 4.87 -6.06 -15.87
C GLY A 11 3.50 -5.47 -15.47
N CYS A 12 3.42 -4.18 -15.12
CA CYS A 12 2.16 -3.57 -14.68
C CYS A 12 1.24 -3.30 -15.88
N LYS A 13 0.11 -4.01 -15.95
CA LYS A 13 -1.01 -3.68 -16.82
C LYS A 13 -1.48 -2.26 -16.49
N GLN A 14 -1.48 -1.36 -17.47
CA GLN A 14 -2.00 0.00 -17.34
C GLN A 14 -3.43 -0.02 -16.78
N THR A 15 -3.57 0.34 -15.52
CA THR A 15 -4.85 0.58 -14.85
C THR A 15 -4.97 2.08 -14.68
N TRP A 16 -5.72 2.74 -15.56
CA TRP A 16 -6.22 4.09 -15.28
C TRP A 16 -7.13 3.97 -14.05
N GLY A 17 -6.62 4.29 -12.86
CA GLY A 17 -7.39 4.23 -11.61
C GLY A 17 -6.60 3.89 -10.34
N LEU A 18 -5.37 3.37 -10.43
CA LEU A 18 -4.54 3.07 -9.27
C LEU A 18 -3.34 4.03 -9.19
N ILE A 19 -3.08 4.58 -8.01
CA ILE A 19 -1.88 5.38 -7.72
C ILE A 19 -0.66 4.46 -7.85
N SER A 20 0.35 4.81 -8.65
CA SER A 20 1.58 4.01 -8.75
C SER A 20 2.44 4.09 -7.49
N ALA A 21 3.41 3.19 -7.32
CA ALA A 21 4.37 3.26 -6.23
C ALA A 21 5.18 4.57 -6.23
N GLU A 22 5.56 5.05 -7.42
CA GLU A 22 6.26 6.33 -7.60
C GLU A 22 5.38 7.51 -7.20
N MET A 23 4.08 7.46 -7.53
CA MET A 23 3.13 8.49 -7.10
C MET A 23 2.93 8.46 -5.58
N LEU A 24 2.81 7.28 -4.96
CA LEU A 24 2.74 7.16 -3.50
C LEU A 24 3.98 7.76 -2.84
N LYS A 25 5.17 7.47 -3.37
CA LYS A 25 6.42 8.07 -2.90
C LYS A 25 6.41 9.60 -3.01
N ALA A 26 6.00 10.14 -4.15
CA ALA A 26 5.88 11.59 -4.32
C ALA A 26 4.90 12.23 -3.33
N LEU A 27 3.76 11.57 -3.05
CA LEU A 27 2.78 12.05 -2.08
C LEU A 27 3.30 12.02 -0.64
N LEU A 28 4.09 11.00 -0.29
CA LEU A 28 4.77 10.90 1.02
C LEU A 28 5.85 11.97 1.18
N ASP A 29 6.71 12.15 0.17
CA ASP A 29 7.80 13.12 0.20
C ASP A 29 7.29 14.56 0.35
N ASN A 30 6.13 14.85 -0.23
CA ASN A 30 5.47 16.16 -0.09
C ASN A 30 4.57 16.26 1.15
N ARG A 31 4.50 15.22 1.98
CA ARG A 31 3.68 15.15 3.21
C ARG A 31 2.19 15.41 2.94
N PHE A 32 1.69 14.99 1.79
CA PHE A 32 0.27 15.15 1.43
C PHE A 32 -0.63 14.09 2.07
N LEU A 33 -0.05 12.98 2.55
CA LEU A 33 -0.80 11.88 3.15
C LEU A 33 -0.64 11.87 4.66
N ASN A 34 -1.76 11.72 5.35
CA ASN A 34 -1.75 11.27 6.74
C ASN A 34 -1.44 9.76 6.80
N VAL A 35 -1.13 9.26 8.01
CA VAL A 35 -0.74 7.86 8.21
C VAL A 35 -1.82 6.89 7.72
N PRO A 36 -3.12 7.03 8.07
CA PRO A 36 -4.17 6.15 7.54
C PRO A 36 -4.25 6.10 6.02
N SER A 37 -4.23 7.24 5.32
CA SER A 37 -4.30 7.29 3.86
C SER A 37 -3.08 6.63 3.21
N ALA A 38 -1.89 6.88 3.73
CA ALA A 38 -0.67 6.24 3.22
C ALA A 38 -0.69 4.72 3.41
N VAL A 39 -1.12 4.25 4.58
CA VAL A 39 -1.29 2.82 4.86
C VAL A 39 -2.32 2.20 3.93
N PHE A 40 -3.48 2.82 3.74
CA PHE A 40 -4.52 2.30 2.86
C PHE A 40 -4.03 2.14 1.41
N LEU A 41 -3.37 3.17 0.86
CA LEU A 41 -2.83 3.13 -0.49
C LEU A 41 -1.74 2.07 -0.65
N TYR A 42 -0.87 1.93 0.35
CA TYR A 42 0.18 0.91 0.35
C TYR A 42 -0.40 -0.50 0.37
N LEU A 43 -1.42 -0.76 1.20
CA LEU A 43 -2.10 -2.05 1.23
C LEU A 43 -2.81 -2.34 -0.10
N ARG A 44 -3.42 -1.33 -0.75
CA ARG A 44 -4.06 -1.52 -2.07
C ARG A 44 -3.07 -1.87 -3.17
N LEU A 45 -1.85 -1.35 -3.10
CA LEU A 45 -0.79 -1.65 -4.05
C LEU A 45 -0.20 -3.05 -3.88
N ASN A 46 -0.38 -3.67 -2.70
CA ASN A 46 0.22 -4.94 -2.31
C ASN A 46 -0.83 -5.95 -1.82
N ASP A 47 -2.06 -5.91 -2.36
CA ASP A 47 -3.23 -6.69 -1.88
C ASP A 47 -3.01 -8.22 -1.98
N ASP A 48 -2.07 -8.64 -2.83
CA ASP A 48 -1.71 -10.06 -3.03
C ASP A 48 -0.59 -10.56 -2.08
N GLU A 49 0.06 -9.66 -1.32
CA GLU A 49 1.21 -10.00 -0.48
C GLU A 49 0.87 -10.06 1.02
N PRO A 50 1.36 -11.09 1.75
CA PRO A 50 1.29 -11.10 3.20
C PRO A 50 2.31 -10.11 3.78
N LEU A 51 1.84 -8.91 4.12
CA LEU A 51 2.67 -7.87 4.73
C LEU A 51 2.72 -8.01 6.25
N ASN A 52 3.75 -7.46 6.91
CA ASN A 52 3.72 -7.22 8.36
C ASN A 52 3.84 -5.73 8.72
N TYR A 53 3.46 -5.37 9.96
CA TYR A 53 3.43 -3.96 10.40
C TYR A 53 4.79 -3.27 10.29
N ARG A 54 5.88 -4.01 10.54
CA ARG A 54 7.24 -3.48 10.51
C ARG A 54 7.70 -3.14 9.10
N GLU A 55 7.35 -3.96 8.12
CA GLU A 55 7.63 -3.71 6.69
C GLU A 55 6.89 -2.48 6.21
N VAL A 56 5.59 -2.40 6.45
CA VAL A 56 4.78 -1.24 6.06
C VAL A 56 5.31 0.04 6.71
N ALA A 57 5.67 -0.02 8.00
CA ALA A 57 6.28 1.10 8.71
C ALA A 57 7.61 1.54 8.09
N GLY A 58 8.47 0.58 7.74
CA GLY A 58 9.75 0.84 7.08
C GLY A 58 9.59 1.46 5.70
N CYS A 59 8.68 0.94 4.88
CA CYS A 59 8.41 1.44 3.53
C CYS A 59 7.81 2.84 3.53
N LEU A 60 6.93 3.14 4.50
CA LEU A 60 6.23 4.43 4.57
C LEU A 60 6.96 5.47 5.42
N GLY A 61 8.05 5.10 6.12
CA GLY A 61 8.79 6.00 6.99
C GLY A 61 8.01 6.40 8.25
N PHE A 62 7.13 5.52 8.76
CA PHE A 62 6.35 5.76 9.97
C PHE A 62 6.79 4.87 11.13
N HIS A 63 6.42 5.24 12.34
CA HIS A 63 6.53 4.33 13.48
C HIS A 63 5.53 3.18 13.37
N GLU A 64 5.96 1.98 13.73
CA GLU A 64 5.12 0.76 13.70
C GLU A 64 3.83 0.93 14.52
N ALA A 65 3.91 1.61 15.67
CA ALA A 65 2.73 1.91 16.50
C ALA A 65 1.70 2.81 15.78
N SER A 66 2.16 3.73 14.93
CA SER A 66 1.30 4.59 14.12
C SER A 66 0.61 3.79 13.02
N VAL A 67 1.34 2.87 12.37
CA VAL A 67 0.77 1.95 11.39
C VAL A 67 -0.27 1.05 12.05
N TYR A 68 0.02 0.48 13.22
CA TYR A 68 -0.94 -0.34 13.95
C TYR A 68 -2.26 0.40 14.25
N ARG A 69 -2.17 1.66 14.69
CA ARG A 69 -3.34 2.51 14.95
C ARG A 69 -4.10 2.82 13.67
N ALA A 70 -3.41 3.20 12.61
CA ALA A 70 -4.01 3.48 11.30
C ALA A 70 -4.77 2.28 10.74
N VAL A 71 -4.17 1.09 10.77
CA VAL A 71 -4.83 -0.15 10.34
C VAL A 71 -6.05 -0.45 11.21
N LYS A 72 -6.07 0.00 12.48
CA LYS A 72 -7.21 -0.25 13.39
C LYS A 72 -8.36 0.65 12.99
N GLU A 73 -8.07 1.93 12.80
CA GLU A 73 -9.02 2.91 12.31
C GLU A 73 -9.63 2.50 10.96
N LEU A 74 -8.80 2.05 10.00
CA LEU A 74 -9.26 1.58 8.70
C LEU A 74 -10.16 0.33 8.80
N ALA A 75 -9.87 -0.57 9.72
CA ALA A 75 -10.68 -1.77 9.94
C ALA A 75 -11.99 -1.46 10.65
N ASP A 76 -11.96 -0.59 11.67
CA ASP A 76 -13.14 -0.11 12.39
C ASP A 76 -14.08 0.68 11.46
N ALA A 77 -13.52 1.38 10.46
CA ALA A 77 -14.25 2.05 9.39
C ALA A 77 -14.76 1.10 8.28
N GLY A 78 -14.40 -0.19 8.33
CA GLY A 78 -14.82 -1.17 7.32
C GLY A 78 -14.14 -1.03 5.97
N LEU A 79 -12.98 -0.36 5.89
CA LEU A 79 -12.22 -0.20 4.64
C LEU A 79 -11.30 -1.38 4.36
N ILE A 80 -10.84 -2.06 5.41
CA ILE A 80 -9.96 -3.23 5.31
C ILE A 80 -10.40 -4.34 6.26
N LYS A 81 -10.15 -5.60 5.90
CA LYS A 81 -10.31 -6.73 6.83
C LYS A 81 -9.00 -6.98 7.58
N ARG A 82 -9.06 -7.31 8.86
CA ARG A 82 -7.89 -7.74 9.65
C ARG A 82 -7.93 -9.25 9.88
N ASN A 83 -6.83 -9.91 9.57
CA ASN A 83 -6.60 -11.30 9.92
C ASN A 83 -6.04 -11.40 11.36
N ARG A 84 -6.51 -12.38 12.12
CA ARG A 84 -6.23 -12.55 13.56
C ARG A 84 -4.76 -12.89 13.89
N ARG A 85 -3.91 -13.11 12.87
CA ARG A 85 -2.54 -13.64 13.02
C ARG A 85 -1.44 -12.60 13.18
N GLY A 86 -1.76 -11.30 13.07
CA GLY A 86 -0.75 -10.25 13.17
C GLY A 86 -0.08 -9.89 11.83
N ASP A 87 -0.31 -10.69 10.79
CA ASP A 87 0.02 -10.33 9.42
C ASP A 87 -1.03 -9.34 8.89
N LEU A 88 -0.63 -8.43 8.03
CA LEU A 88 -1.41 -7.42 7.33
C LEU A 88 -1.89 -7.94 5.97
N SER A 89 -2.43 -9.16 5.92
CA SER A 89 -3.10 -9.69 4.70
C SER A 89 -4.50 -9.07 4.59
N ALA A 90 -4.53 -7.75 4.67
CA ALA A 90 -5.73 -6.99 4.89
C ALA A 90 -6.47 -6.85 3.57
N ARG A 91 -7.37 -7.80 3.28
CA ARG A 91 -8.20 -7.74 2.08
C ARG A 91 -8.99 -6.44 2.09
N ILE A 92 -8.69 -5.59 1.12
CA ILE A 92 -9.47 -4.37 0.90
C ILE A 92 -10.89 -4.78 0.50
N ILE A 93 -11.87 -4.09 1.05
CA ILE A 93 -13.29 -4.35 0.77
C ILE A 93 -13.67 -3.49 -0.43
N ASP A 94 -14.12 -4.14 -1.51
CA ASP A 94 -14.71 -3.47 -2.69
C ASP A 94 -16.11 -2.91 -2.40
#